data_AF-A0A0G2ICF4-F1
#
_entry.id   AF-A0A0G2ICF4-F1
#
_cell.length_a   1.000
_cell.length_b   1.000
_cell.length_c   1.000
_cell.angle_alpha   90.00
_cell.angle_beta   90.00
_cell.angle_gamma   90.00
#
_symmetry.space_group_name_H-M   'P 1'
#
loop_
_entity.id
_entity.type
_entity.pdbx_description
1 polymer ?
#
loop_
_entity_poly.entity_id
_entity_poly.type
_entity_poly.pdbx_seq_one_letter_code
_entity_poly.pdbx_strand_id
1 'polypeptide(L)' 'MEPKGDDLLEVGRLFDEGKVRAVVDSVWKLEEYKQAFAKLDKGHSRGKILLTL' A
#
# COMPACT_ATOMS: atom_id res chain seq x y z
N MET A 1 19.07 4.48 -9.91
CA MET A 1 17.62 4.29 -10.07
C MET A 1 17.08 5.60 -10.60
N GLU A 2 16.54 5.60 -11.83
CA GLU A 2 15.92 6.79 -12.42
C GLU A 2 14.44 6.84 -12.00
N PRO A 3 13.89 8.04 -11.75
CA PRO A 3 12.48 8.19 -11.44
C PRO A 3 11.62 7.83 -12.67
N LYS A 4 10.68 6.89 -12.49
CA LYS A 4 9.76 6.44 -13.54
C LYS A 4 8.38 7.08 -13.37
N GLY A 5 8.27 8.35 -13.80
CA GLY A 5 7.00 9.09 -13.73
C GLY A 5 5.89 8.48 -14.59
N ASP A 6 6.24 8.06 -15.82
CA ASP A 6 5.27 7.50 -16.77
C ASP A 6 4.61 6.21 -16.27
N ASP A 7 5.36 5.37 -15.55
CA ASP A 7 4.83 4.16 -14.92
C ASP A 7 3.73 4.51 -13.89
N LEU A 8 3.91 5.59 -13.11
CA LEU A 8 2.91 6.04 -12.13
C LEU A 8 1.65 6.59 -12.81
N LEU A 9 1.80 7.31 -13.93
CA LEU A 9 0.67 7.80 -14.72
C LEU A 9 -0.18 6.65 -15.26
N GLU A 10 0.47 5.61 -15.79
CA GLU A 10 -0.23 4.44 -16.31
C GLU A 10 -0.95 3.65 -15.19
N VAL A 11 -0.30 3.49 -14.03
CA VAL A 11 -0.95 2.89 -12.86
C VAL A 11 -2.19 3.70 -12.45
N GLY A 12 -2.10 5.03 -12.41
CA GLY A 12 -3.22 5.93 -12.11
C GLY A 12 -4.40 5.72 -13.06
N ARG A 13 -4.14 5.68 -14.37
CA ARG A 13 -5.15 5.42 -15.40
C ARG A 13 -5.90 4.09 -15.17
N LEU A 14 -5.19 3.04 -14.76
CA LEU A 14 -5.82 1.75 -14.46
C LEU A 14 -6.76 1.81 -13.24
N PHE A 15 -6.45 2.63 -12.24
CA PHE A 15 -7.35 2.89 -11.11
C PHE A 15 -8.60 3.66 -11.55
N ASP A 16 -8.42 4.72 -12.34
CA ASP A 16 -9.52 5.56 -12.85
C ASP A 16 -10.50 4.75 -13.73
N GLU A 17 -9.97 3.81 -14.53
CA GLU A 17 -10.77 2.90 -15.34
C GLU A 17 -11.45 1.77 -14.54
N GLY A 18 -11.21 1.69 -13.23
CA GLY A 18 -11.75 0.63 -12.36
C GLY A 18 -11.20 -0.76 -12.64
N LYS A 19 -10.10 -0.86 -13.41
CA LYS A 19 -9.47 -2.15 -13.78
C LYS A 19 -8.68 -2.77 -12.63
N VAL A 20 -8.22 -1.94 -11.70
CA VAL A 20 -7.49 -2.37 -10.51
C VAL A 20 -8.07 -1.71 -9.26
N ARG A 21 -7.79 -2.33 -8.10
CA ARG A 21 -8.13 -1.78 -6.79
C ARG A 21 -7.00 -2.06 -5.81
N ALA A 22 -6.82 -1.15 -4.85
CA ALA A 22 -5.92 -1.40 -3.74
C ALA A 22 -6.57 -2.43 -2.80
N VAL A 23 -5.81 -3.47 -2.45
CA VAL A 23 -6.20 -4.41 -1.39
C VAL A 23 -5.53 -3.93 -0.12
N VAL A 24 -6.33 -3.56 0.88
CA VAL A 24 -5.85 -3.13 2.20
C VAL A 24 -5.92 -4.33 3.13
N ASP A 25 -4.77 -4.67 3.72
CA ASP A 25 -4.65 -5.74 4.71
C ASP A 25 -5.09 -5.25 6.10
N SER A 26 -4.59 -4.10 6.51
CA SER A 26 -4.88 -3.49 7.80
C SER A 26 -4.55 -2.00 7.81
N VAL A 27 -5.18 -1.27 8.72
CA VAL A 27 -4.97 0.16 8.95
C VAL A 27 -4.62 0.34 10.42
N TRP A 28 -3.54 1.05 10.68
CA TRP A 28 -3.01 1.30 12.03
C TRP A 28 -2.76 2.79 12.20
N LYS A 29 -2.83 3.30 13.42
CA LYS A 29 -2.35 4.65 13.68
C LYS A 29 -0.83 4.72 13.58
N LEU A 30 -0.29 5.89 13.29
CA LEU A 30 1.15 6.10 13.19
C LEU A 30 1.86 5.75 14.51
N GLU A 31 1.24 6.00 15.66
CA GLU A 31 1.77 5.62 16.97
C GLU A 31 1.91 4.10 17.15
N GLU A 32 1.14 3.32 16.38
CA GLU A 32 1.11 1.85 16.40
C GLU A 32 2.05 1.23 15.34
N TYR A 33 2.95 2.02 14.75
CA TYR A 33 3.83 1.55 13.67
C TYR A 33 4.59 0.26 14.04
N LYS A 34 5.03 0.10 15.30
CA LYS A 34 5.74 -1.11 15.74
C LYS A 34 4.90 -2.38 15.56
N GLN A 35 3.62 -2.31 15.88
CA GLN A 35 2.67 -3.41 15.71
C GLN A 35 2.40 -3.68 14.23
N ALA A 36 2.28 -2.63 13.42
CA ALA A 36 2.13 -2.75 11.97
C ALA A 36 3.33 -3.48 11.32
N PHE A 37 4.56 -3.12 11.71
CA PHE A 37 5.78 -3.80 11.26
C PHE A 37 5.87 -5.24 11.78
N ALA A 38 5.55 -5.48 13.06
CA ALA A 38 5.52 -6.84 13.61
C ALA A 38 4.50 -7.75 12.88
N LYS A 39 3.43 -7.18 12.32
CA LYS A 39 2.50 -7.92 11.45
C LYS A 39 3.14 -8.22 10.09
N LEU A 40 3.82 -7.25 9.48
CA LEU A 40 4.51 -7.41 8.20
C LEU A 40 5.56 -8.52 8.26
N ASP A 41 6.36 -8.57 9.32
CA ASP A 41 7.44 -9.54 9.51
C ASP A 41 6.95 -11.00 9.57
N LYS A 42 5.66 -11.23 9.85
CA LYS A 42 5.06 -12.57 9.85
C LYS A 42 4.83 -13.14 8.44
N GLY A 43 5.03 -12.36 7.37
CA GLY A 43 4.97 -12.84 5.99
C GLY A 43 3.58 -13.21 5.47
N HIS A 44 2.51 -12.85 6.17
CA HIS A 44 1.11 -13.20 5.83
C HIS A 44 0.23 -11.99 5.49
N SER A 45 0.82 -10.83 5.17
CA SER A 45 0.04 -9.67 4.76
C SER A 45 -0.65 -9.91 3.42
N ARG A 46 -1.96 -9.69 3.36
CA ARG A 46 -2.74 -9.78 2.12
C ARG A 46 -3.11 -8.38 1.65
N GLY A 47 -2.15 -7.73 0.98
CA GLY A 47 -2.30 -6.37 0.48
C GLY A 47 -1.40 -5.37 1.21
N LYS A 48 -1.81 -4.10 1.22
CA LYS A 48 -1.07 -3.00 1.83
C LYS A 48 -1.47 -2.80 3.29
N ILE A 49 -0.49 -2.60 4.15
CA ILE A 49 -0.69 -2.09 5.52
C ILE A 49 -0.58 -0.57 5.45
N LEU A 50 -1.60 0.14 5.93
CA LEU A 50 -1.65 1.60 5.93
C LEU A 50 -1.41 2.14 7.34
N LEU A 51 -0.69 3.26 7.42
CA LEU A 51 -0.56 4.06 8.64
C LEU A 51 -1.36 5.35 8.48
N THR A 52 -2.19 5.66 9.47
CA THR A 52 -2.97 6.90 9.53
C THR A 52 -2.36 7.87 10.54
N LEU A 53 -2.47 9.16 10.26
CA LEU A 53 -2.14 10.24 11.20
C LEU A 53 -3.24 10.42 12.26
#